data_AF-A0ABD2MGM1-F1
#
_entry.id   AF-A0ABD2MGM1-F1
#
_cell.length_a   1.000
_cell.length_b   1.000
_cell.length_c   1.000
_cell.angle_alpha   90.00
_cell.angle_beta   90.00
_cell.angle_gamma   90.00
#
_symmetry.space_group_name_H-M   'P 1'
#
loop_
_entity.id
_entity.type
_entity.pdbx_description
1 polymer ?
#
loop_
_entity_poly.entity_id
_entity_poly.type
_entity_poly.pdbx_seq_one_letter_code
_entity_poly.pdbx_strand_id
1 'polypeptide(L)'
;MTMKQRFYEIMDELVVNKKDNKFNLDKDKYAKCLEKVKTAENIRKKEAVYYRHIKRHDILTIGSEENLIAPIKEDNGEIRYYVCSDDLFNILEETHFSVGYRERTRMLKECNRK
;
A
#
# COMPACT_ATOMS: atom_id res chain seq x y z
N MET A 1 10.04 17.99 -18.25
CA MET A 1 9.60 16.94 -17.30
C MET A 1 9.10 17.58 -16.03
N THR A 2 7.93 17.17 -15.56
CA THR A 2 7.45 17.52 -14.22
C THR A 2 8.16 16.67 -13.15
N MET A 3 8.19 17.13 -11.90
CA MET A 3 8.75 16.34 -10.79
C MET A 3 8.04 14.98 -10.64
N LYS A 4 6.73 14.96 -10.89
CA LYS A 4 5.92 13.74 -10.94
C LYS A 4 6.40 12.76 -12.02
N GLN A 5 6.62 13.24 -13.25
CA GLN A 5 7.12 12.39 -14.35
C GLN A 5 8.48 11.80 -14.01
N ARG A 6 9.42 12.64 -13.56
CA ARG A 6 10.77 12.19 -13.16
C ARG A 6 10.73 11.17 -12.03
N PHE A 7 9.80 11.32 -11.09
CA PHE A 7 9.61 10.38 -9.99
C PHE A 7 9.26 8.97 -10.52
N TYR A 8 8.26 8.87 -11.40
CA TYR A 8 7.83 7.58 -11.94
C TYR A 8 8.87 6.95 -12.86
N GLU A 9 9.59 7.73 -13.66
CA GLU A 9 10.70 7.21 -14.48
C GLU A 9 11.74 6.51 -13.62
N ILE A 10 12.20 7.15 -12.54
CA ILE A 10 13.16 6.56 -11.60
C ILE A 10 12.55 5.33 -10.90
N MET A 11 11.27 5.40 -10.53
CA MET A 11 10.57 4.30 -9.86
C MET A 11 10.48 3.07 -10.76
N ASP A 12 10.12 3.27 -12.03
CA ASP A 12 10.01 2.22 -13.03
C ASP A 12 11.37 1.59 -13.33
N GLU A 13 12.44 2.39 -13.45
CA GLU A 13 13.81 1.89 -13.56
C GLU A 13 14.20 1.01 -12.37
N LEU A 14 13.88 1.44 -11.14
CA LEU A 14 14.17 0.68 -9.92
C LEU A 14 13.39 -0.64 -9.87
N VAL A 15 12.15 -0.63 -10.36
CA VAL A 15 11.28 -1.81 -10.42
C VAL A 15 11.83 -2.80 -11.46
N VAL A 16 12.16 -2.34 -12.67
CA VAL A 16 12.75 -3.21 -13.71
C VAL A 16 14.05 -3.86 -13.22
N ASN A 17 14.88 -3.11 -12.48
CA ASN A 17 16.17 -3.59 -11.99
C ASN A 17 16.08 -4.52 -10.76
N LYS A 18 14.93 -4.57 -10.05
CA LYS A 18 14.74 -5.47 -8.91
C LYS A 18 14.20 -6.84 -9.34
N LYS A 19 14.93 -7.91 -8.97
CA LYS A 19 14.53 -9.31 -9.20
C LYS A 19 13.21 -9.70 -8.51
N ASP A 20 12.88 -9.10 -7.37
CA ASP A 20 11.67 -9.40 -6.59
C ASP A 20 10.79 -8.14 -6.44
N ASN A 21 9.88 -7.95 -7.41
CA ASN A 21 8.92 -6.83 -7.43
C ASN A 21 7.66 -7.05 -6.59
N LYS A 22 7.76 -7.88 -5.55
CA LYS A 22 6.61 -8.25 -4.71
C LYS A 22 6.06 -7.09 -3.88
N PHE A 23 6.82 -6.00 -3.75
CA PHE A 23 6.48 -4.82 -2.95
C PHE A 23 5.85 -3.69 -3.78
N ASN A 24 6.02 -3.69 -5.11
CA ASN A 24 5.34 -2.73 -5.97
C ASN A 24 3.93 -3.25 -6.29
N LEU A 25 2.93 -2.55 -5.75
CA LEU A 25 1.51 -2.75 -6.03
C LEU A 25 1.08 -1.75 -7.09
N ASP A 26 1.16 -2.16 -8.36
CA ASP A 26 0.42 -1.47 -9.42
C ASP A 26 -1.09 -1.61 -9.19
N LYS A 27 -1.88 -0.80 -9.90
CA LYS A 27 -3.34 -0.76 -9.75
C LYS A 27 -3.98 -2.14 -9.96
N ASP A 28 -3.50 -2.90 -10.93
CA ASP A 28 -4.02 -4.25 -11.22
C ASP A 28 -3.68 -5.25 -10.12
N LYS A 29 -2.46 -5.22 -9.58
CA LYS A 29 -2.02 -6.04 -8.45
C LYS A 29 -2.77 -5.67 -7.19
N TYR A 30 -2.98 -4.39 -6.95
CA TYR A 30 -3.76 -3.90 -5.81
C TYR A 30 -5.20 -4.43 -5.88
N ALA A 31 -5.87 -4.27 -7.03
CA ALA A 31 -7.22 -4.82 -7.25
C ALA A 31 -7.25 -6.36 -7.12
N LYS A 32 -6.27 -7.07 -7.70
CA LYS A 32 -6.14 -8.53 -7.54
C LYS A 32 -5.91 -8.95 -6.09
N CYS A 33 -5.21 -8.16 -5.29
CA CYS A 33 -5.02 -8.42 -3.87
C CYS A 33 -6.34 -8.27 -3.11
N LEU A 34 -7.10 -7.20 -3.35
CA LEU A 34 -8.43 -7.01 -2.75
C LEU A 34 -9.36 -8.19 -3.06
N GLU A 35 -9.48 -8.55 -4.34
CA GLU A 35 -10.35 -9.66 -4.75
C GLU A 35 -9.93 -11.01 -4.13
N LYS A 36 -8.61 -11.24 -3.99
CA LYS A 36 -8.11 -12.45 -3.31
C LYS A 36 -8.45 -12.48 -1.84
N VAL A 37 -8.38 -11.34 -1.14
CA VAL A 37 -8.73 -11.28 0.29
C VAL A 37 -10.22 -11.51 0.47
N LYS A 38 -11.09 -10.84 -0.31
CA LYS A 38 -12.54 -11.09 -0.31
C LYS A 38 -12.88 -12.54 -0.59
N THR A 39 -12.23 -13.14 -1.58
CA THR A 39 -12.45 -14.55 -1.93
C THR A 39 -12.01 -15.45 -0.77
N ALA A 40 -10.87 -15.16 -0.13
CA ALA A 40 -10.36 -15.92 1.00
C ALA A 40 -11.27 -15.86 2.24
N GLU A 41 -11.96 -14.74 2.46
CA GLU A 41 -12.93 -14.58 3.55
C GLU A 41 -14.19 -15.42 3.33
N ASN A 42 -14.69 -15.45 2.08
CA ASN A 42 -15.95 -16.12 1.73
C ASN A 42 -15.83 -17.65 1.56
N ILE A 43 -14.62 -18.20 1.42
CA ILE A 43 -14.41 -19.63 1.24
C ILE A 43 -14.52 -20.39 2.57
N ARG A 44 -15.43 -21.38 2.62
CA ARG A 44 -15.64 -22.28 3.78
C ARG A 44 -14.48 -23.26 4.03
N LYS A 45 -13.84 -23.77 2.96
CA LYS A 45 -12.71 -24.70 3.05
C LYS A 45 -11.44 -24.03 2.53
N LYS A 46 -10.71 -23.37 3.43
CA LYS A 46 -9.53 -22.57 3.07
C LYS A 46 -8.34 -23.47 2.78
N GLU A 47 -7.82 -23.39 1.57
CA GLU A 47 -6.48 -23.90 1.22
C GLU A 47 -5.37 -23.04 1.83
N ALA A 48 -4.15 -23.58 1.89
CA ALA A 48 -2.98 -22.89 2.48
C ALA A 48 -2.69 -21.52 1.85
N VAL A 49 -3.01 -21.33 0.57
CA VAL A 49 -2.84 -20.07 -0.16
C VAL A 49 -3.73 -18.97 0.43
N TYR A 50 -4.99 -19.27 0.74
CA TYR A 50 -5.93 -18.32 1.33
C TYR A 50 -5.53 -17.91 2.75
N TYR A 51 -5.05 -18.85 3.56
CA TYR A 51 -4.50 -18.52 4.89
C TYR A 51 -3.30 -17.58 4.80
N ARG A 52 -2.42 -17.76 3.80
CA ARG A 52 -1.28 -16.86 3.60
C ARG A 52 -1.71 -15.45 3.20
N HIS A 53 -2.79 -15.30 2.42
CA HIS A 53 -3.31 -14.00 2.03
C HIS A 53 -3.94 -13.25 3.19
N ILE A 54 -4.85 -13.90 3.94
CA ILE A 54 -5.51 -13.29 5.12
C ILE A 54 -4.49 -12.96 6.22
N LYS A 55 -3.45 -13.79 6.40
CA LYS A 55 -2.39 -13.51 7.37
C LYS A 55 -1.54 -12.27 7.01
N ARG A 56 -1.57 -11.83 5.76
CA ARG A 56 -0.72 -10.72 5.26
C ARG A 56 -1.50 -9.46 4.93
N HIS A 57 -2.76 -9.60 4.54
CA HIS A 57 -3.59 -8.50 4.11
C HIS A 57 -4.99 -8.67 4.67
N ASP A 58 -5.60 -7.54 4.95
CA ASP A 58 -6.95 -7.40 5.44
C ASP A 58 -7.61 -6.23 4.67
N ILE A 59 -8.93 -6.12 4.71
CA ILE A 59 -9.66 -5.07 4.00
C ILE A 59 -10.35 -4.19 5.03
N LEU A 60 -10.11 -2.88 4.90
CA LEU A 60 -10.83 -1.86 5.65
C LEU A 60 -11.71 -1.06 4.70
N THR A 61 -13.01 -1.15 4.91
CA THR A 61 -13.98 -0.32 4.18
C THR A 61 -14.20 0.99 4.93
N ILE A 62 -13.86 2.11 4.30
CA ILE A 62 -14.12 3.46 4.82
C ILE A 62 -15.13 4.13 3.88
N GLY A 63 -16.38 4.26 4.33
CA GLY A 63 -17.46 4.75 3.48
C GLY A 63 -17.76 3.78 2.34
N SER A 64 -17.56 4.23 1.09
CA SER A 64 -17.71 3.41 -0.12
C SER A 64 -16.39 2.88 -0.69
N GLU A 65 -15.25 3.21 -0.07
CA GLU A 65 -13.92 2.83 -0.56
C GLU A 65 -13.32 1.68 0.24
N GLU A 66 -12.81 0.68 -0.48
CA GLU A 66 -12.13 -0.47 0.10
C GLU A 66 -10.61 -0.26 0.06
N ASN A 67 -10.02 -0.25 1.24
CA ASN A 67 -8.58 -0.06 1.41
C ASN A 67 -7.92 -1.36 1.86
N LEU A 68 -6.83 -1.72 1.18
CA LEU A 68 -6.00 -2.86 1.55
C LEU A 68 -5.13 -2.45 2.74
N ILE A 69 -5.25 -3.16 3.85
CA ILE A 69 -4.50 -2.88 5.08
C ILE A 69 -3.68 -4.10 5.50
N ALA A 70 -2.67 -3.87 6.34
CA ALA A 70 -2.07 -4.96 7.12
C ALA A 70 -3.09 -5.45 8.15
N PRO A 71 -3.14 -6.77 8.46
CA PRO A 71 -4.03 -7.31 9.46
C PRO A 71 -3.87 -6.59 10.80
N ILE A 72 -4.98 -6.10 11.33
CA ILE A 72 -5.00 -5.37 12.60
C ILE A 72 -4.60 -6.34 13.70
N LYS A 73 -3.51 -6.02 14.41
CA LYS A 73 -3.13 -6.76 15.63
C LYS A 73 -3.70 -6.01 16.82
N GLU A 74 -4.42 -6.74 17.68
CA GLU A 74 -5.06 -6.20 18.89
C GLU A 74 -4.09 -5.42 19.78
N ASP A 75 -2.79 -5.77 19.75
CA ASP A 75 -1.78 -5.21 20.64
C ASP A 75 -1.38 -3.76 20.35
N ASN A 76 -1.53 -3.27 19.10
CA ASN A 76 -0.94 -1.99 18.69
C ASN A 76 -1.93 -0.93 18.18
N GLY A 77 -3.16 -1.28 17.83
CA GLY A 77 -4.20 -0.34 17.33
C GLY A 77 -3.84 0.45 16.06
N GLU A 78 -2.60 0.35 15.57
CA GLU A 78 -2.07 1.04 14.41
C GLU A 78 -2.52 0.32 13.14
N ILE A 79 -3.30 1.03 12.30
CA ILE A 79 -3.71 0.54 10.99
C ILE A 79 -2.65 0.95 9.98
N ARG A 80 -2.13 -0.02 9.20
CA ARG A 80 -1.16 0.26 8.14
C ARG A 80 -1.78 0.02 6.79
N TYR A 81 -1.85 1.07 5.98
CA TYR A 81 -2.41 1.03 4.64
C TYR A 81 -1.36 0.58 3.61
N TYR A 82 -1.78 -0.30 2.71
CA TYR A 82 -1.09 -0.52 1.45
C TYR A 82 -1.55 0.53 0.45
N VAL A 83 -0.62 1.01 -0.36
CA VAL A 83 -0.83 2.10 -1.30
C VAL A 83 -0.53 1.62 -2.72
N CYS A 84 -1.32 2.07 -3.68
CA CYS A 84 -1.04 1.87 -5.10
C CYS A 84 0.17 2.71 -5.52
N SER A 85 1.06 2.15 -6.34
CA SER A 85 2.23 2.86 -6.85
C SER A 85 1.84 4.16 -7.58
N ASP A 86 0.69 4.19 -8.25
CA ASP A 86 0.17 5.36 -8.95
C ASP A 86 -0.18 6.52 -8.01
N ASP A 87 -0.48 6.26 -6.74
CA ASP A 87 -0.85 7.27 -5.74
C ASP A 87 0.34 7.71 -4.88
N LEU A 88 1.46 6.98 -4.96
CA LEU A 88 2.61 7.15 -4.08
C LEU A 88 3.20 8.57 -4.16
N PHE A 89 3.33 9.14 -5.37
CA PHE A 89 3.84 10.50 -5.53
C PHE A 89 2.92 11.51 -4.86
N ASN A 90 1.61 11.41 -5.09
CA ASN A 90 0.64 12.35 -4.56
C ASN A 90 0.65 12.34 -3.02
N ILE A 91 0.71 11.15 -2.40
CA ILE A 91 0.75 11.01 -0.93
C ILE A 91 2.05 11.59 -0.35
N LEU A 92 3.19 11.33 -1.01
CA LEU A 92 4.48 11.88 -0.58
C LEU A 92 4.52 13.40 -0.74
N GLU A 93 4.00 13.92 -1.84
CA GLU A 93 3.93 15.35 -2.12
C GLU A 93 2.99 16.06 -1.12
N GLU A 94 1.79 15.53 -0.88
CA GLU A 94 0.86 16.05 0.13
C GLU A 94 1.47 16.05 1.53
N THR A 95 2.16 14.95 1.89
CA THR A 95 2.85 14.86 3.19
C THR A 95 4.04 15.82 3.27
N HIS A 96 4.77 16.03 2.18
CA HIS A 96 5.84 17.01 2.14
C HIS A 96 5.31 18.45 2.34
N PHE A 97 4.18 18.78 1.70
CA PHE A 97 3.50 20.05 1.88
C PHE A 97 2.96 20.22 3.30
N SER A 98 2.29 19.22 3.87
CA SER A 98 1.66 19.32 5.21
C SER A 98 2.69 19.54 6.32
N VAL A 99 3.89 19.01 6.15
CA VAL A 99 4.98 19.14 7.11
C VAL A 99 5.75 20.46 6.94
N GLY A 100 5.47 21.22 5.86
CA GLY A 100 6.12 22.49 5.54
C GLY A 100 7.48 22.32 4.91
N TYR A 101 7.58 21.43 3.90
CA TYR A 101 8.79 21.17 3.11
C TYR A 101 9.99 20.69 3.94
N ARG A 102 9.72 19.98 5.04
CA ARG A 102 10.79 19.51 5.93
C ARG A 102 11.38 18.20 5.43
N GLU A 103 12.58 17.95 5.93
CA GLU A 103 13.41 16.81 5.57
C GLU A 103 12.70 15.45 5.67
N ARG A 104 13.22 14.50 4.89
CA ARG A 104 12.76 13.10 4.80
C ARG A 104 12.44 12.45 6.14
N THR A 105 13.26 12.67 7.17
CA THR A 105 13.07 12.09 8.50
C THR A 105 11.74 12.50 9.13
N ARG A 106 11.31 13.74 8.91
CA ARG A 106 10.04 14.24 9.44
C ARG A 106 8.86 13.78 8.58
N MET A 107 9.02 13.73 7.26
CA MET A 107 8.03 13.10 6.40
C MET A 107 7.76 11.65 6.80
N LEU A 108 8.80 10.86 7.05
CA LEU A 108 8.67 9.45 7.43
C LEU A 108 7.93 9.28 8.77
N LYS A 109 8.13 10.19 9.73
CA LYS A 109 7.36 10.19 10.98
C LYS A 109 5.88 10.49 10.76
N GLU A 110 5.56 11.39 9.85
CA GLU A 110 4.16 11.77 9.56
C GLU A 110 3.44 10.73 8.71
N CYS A 111 4.12 10.10 7.75
CA CYS A 111 3.60 8.93 7.03
C CYS A 111 3.26 7.75 7.96
N ASN A 112 3.96 7.61 9.09
CA ASN A 112 3.66 6.57 10.08
C ASN A 112 2.60 6.99 11.11
N ARG A 113 2.18 8.27 11.10
CA ARG A 113 1.12 8.79 11.99
C ARG A 113 -0.24 8.81 11.32
N LYS A 114 -0.27 8.91 9.98
CA LYS A 114 -1.45 8.77 9.13
C LYS A 114 -1.81 7.29 9.00
#